data_AF-A0A817PX71-F1
#
_entry.id   AF-A0A817PX71-F1
#
_cell.length_a   1.000
_cell.length_b   1.000
_cell.length_c   1.000
_cell.angle_alpha   90.00
_cell.angle_beta   90.00
_cell.angle_gamma   90.00
#
_symmetry.space_group_name_H-M   'P 1'
#
loop_
_entity.id
_entity.type
_entity.pdbx_description
1 polymer ?
#
loop_
_entity_poly.entity_id
_entity_poly.type
_entity_poly.pdbx_seq_one_letter_code
_entity_poly.pdbx_strand_id
1 'polypeptide(L)'
;MQAVQSINDSRYRLQWIDILSKVKEIKLSLEQFIQGYLQYQKAFMQFPFDTSVLMYLIQRMHPSKKVKESPFRFFLQLSQSLKVDDNVFFEQFQWIFSNGIKNQWYQMKDISELFTWLRSQDQLFGQYFSHYAFNVNTDDLWNMFLQLCRIKAINNVNQKHVMAILNEKIPLTSVDTFHRYTKLAKTYLVETEPESRSFFIELFEKIFDAYIIKRIDYPQYLYHFYRTNYKDLLQVGLEMSLTNRLERPTCLFLVRKILCEIESYHKTNAQRLKALFENLKNFDEKLCQKYAAEKIIDDEWLKDFLIINLQIWLKLDQETYKYLCENHQNNPWAIYIWSRILHLSLSNMLNNNHADILFKINDWMKKVKHHIYNPTDIFTIILVNKLFELVLIKYSKSILLLPNIDIIMNFIISMRENTSRRIDVQQINNFISNGLENVYEVFHLKSKCSLYRDLSTDSIIRCFLPLIDLHLILGSVDPQQYKFPLTNANIDGIVALPKPKDIDITNI
;
A
#
# COMPACT_ATOMS: atom_id res chain seq x y z
N MET A 1 28.13 81.97 -35.45
CA MET A 1 29.40 81.35 -35.90
C MET A 1 30.25 81.10 -34.68
N GLN A 2 30.15 79.88 -34.15
CA GLN A 2 31.24 78.92 -33.87
C GLN A 2 31.63 79.01 -32.39
N ALA A 3 31.72 77.97 -31.58
CA ALA A 3 31.29 76.58 -31.70
C ALA A 3 31.11 76.10 -30.25
N VAL A 4 29.97 75.51 -29.90
CA VAL A 4 29.92 74.56 -28.78
C VAL A 4 29.56 73.24 -29.42
N GLN A 5 30.60 72.57 -29.91
CA GLN A 5 30.52 71.17 -30.28
C GLN A 5 30.00 70.42 -29.05
N SER A 6 28.84 69.79 -29.24
CA SER A 6 28.38 68.70 -28.41
C SER A 6 29.48 67.66 -28.35
N ILE A 7 30.18 67.61 -27.21
CA ILE A 7 31.01 66.48 -26.84
C ILE A 7 30.04 65.32 -26.60
N ASN A 8 29.74 64.64 -27.70
CA ASN A 8 28.95 63.42 -27.76
C ASN A 8 29.90 62.24 -27.45
N ASP A 9 30.61 62.32 -26.33
CA ASP A 9 31.47 61.24 -25.86
C ASP A 9 30.67 60.40 -24.88
N SER A 10 29.98 59.38 -25.42
CA SER A 10 29.22 58.37 -24.68
C SER A 10 30.09 57.52 -23.74
N ARG A 11 31.41 57.79 -23.66
CA ARG A 11 32.40 57.05 -22.86
C ARG A 11 32.65 57.60 -21.45
N TYR A 12 32.14 58.78 -21.10
CA TYR A 12 32.33 59.41 -19.78
C TYR A 12 31.04 59.95 -19.16
N ARG A 13 29.91 59.26 -19.35
CA ARG A 13 28.69 59.61 -18.61
C ARG A 13 28.84 59.13 -17.17
N LEU A 14 28.98 60.07 -16.23
CA LEU A 14 28.95 59.80 -14.79
C LEU A 14 27.66 59.05 -14.45
N GLN A 15 27.77 57.76 -14.10
CA GLN A 15 26.63 56.99 -13.65
C GLN A 15 26.49 57.13 -12.13
N TRP A 16 25.27 57.13 -11.62
CA TRP A 16 25.00 57.19 -10.19
C TRP A 16 25.70 56.08 -9.41
N ILE A 17 25.83 54.87 -9.98
CA ILE A 17 26.57 53.77 -9.36
C ILE A 17 28.05 54.14 -9.16
N ASP A 18 28.69 54.80 -10.12
CA ASP A 18 30.10 55.21 -10.03
C ASP A 18 30.31 56.25 -8.92
N ILE A 19 29.32 57.13 -8.72
CA ILE A 19 29.34 58.12 -7.65
C ILE A 19 29.14 57.44 -6.30
N LEU A 20 28.07 56.64 -6.19
CA LEU A 20 27.66 55.99 -4.95
C LEU A 20 28.69 54.97 -4.45
N SER A 21 29.37 54.27 -5.36
CA SER A 21 30.44 53.33 -5.01
C SER A 21 31.63 54.00 -4.32
N LYS A 22 31.87 55.29 -4.57
CA LYS A 22 32.93 56.08 -3.93
C LYS A 22 32.51 56.71 -2.59
N VAL A 23 31.21 56.79 -2.31
CA VAL A 23 30.71 57.25 -1.01
C VAL A 23 31.03 56.19 0.03
N LYS A 24 31.74 56.53 1.12
CA LYS A 24 32.11 55.58 2.19
C LYS A 24 30.92 55.19 3.08
N GLU A 25 30.11 56.18 3.47
CA GLU A 25 28.96 55.99 4.36
C GLU A 25 27.79 56.85 3.91
N ILE A 26 26.60 56.27 3.85
CA ILE A 26 25.35 57.00 3.57
C ILE A 26 24.57 57.04 4.88
N LYS A 27 24.51 58.22 5.52
CA LYS A 27 23.83 58.39 6.83
C LYS A 27 22.30 58.49 6.72
N LEU A 28 21.77 58.65 5.51
CA LEU A 28 20.33 58.73 5.24
C LEU A 28 19.66 57.35 5.30
N SER A 29 18.35 57.29 5.54
CA SER A 29 17.56 56.11 5.18
C SER A 29 17.39 56.00 3.66
N LEU A 30 17.08 54.80 3.16
CA LEU A 30 16.79 54.61 1.73
C LEU A 30 15.66 55.55 1.28
N GLU A 31 14.59 55.64 2.08
CA GLU A 31 13.46 56.54 1.82
C GLU A 31 13.89 58.01 1.72
N GLN A 32 14.68 58.50 2.68
CA GLN A 32 15.18 59.87 2.68
C GLN A 32 16.04 60.17 1.45
N PHE A 33 16.86 59.20 1.02
CA PHE A 33 17.67 59.35 -0.18
C PHE A 33 16.79 59.49 -1.42
N ILE A 34 15.79 58.61 -1.57
CA ILE A 34 14.87 58.64 -2.72
C ILE A 34 14.02 59.92 -2.71
N GLN A 35 13.49 60.34 -1.56
CA GLN A 35 12.74 61.59 -1.45
C GLN A 35 13.58 62.81 -1.84
N GLY A 36 14.84 62.86 -1.39
CA GLY A 36 15.80 63.88 -1.82
C GLY A 36 16.02 63.87 -3.33
N TYR A 37 16.23 62.69 -3.93
CA TYR A 37 16.35 62.57 -5.39
C TYR A 37 15.09 63.09 -6.11
N LEU A 38 13.89 62.70 -5.67
CA LEU A 38 12.63 63.12 -6.29
C LEU A 38 12.43 64.63 -6.20
N GLN A 39 12.79 65.26 -5.06
CA GLN A 39 12.73 66.70 -4.88
C GLN A 39 13.61 67.44 -5.90
N TYR A 40 14.78 66.89 -6.22
CA TYR A 40 15.76 67.49 -7.13
C TYR A 40 15.84 66.82 -8.50
N GLN A 41 14.86 65.97 -8.87
CA GLN A 41 14.90 65.12 -10.06
C GLN A 41 15.15 65.91 -11.35
N LYS A 42 14.61 67.14 -11.45
CA LYS A 42 14.81 68.02 -12.61
C LYS A 42 16.28 68.38 -12.84
N ALA A 43 17.08 68.48 -11.78
CA ALA A 43 18.52 68.76 -11.88
C ALA A 43 19.30 67.55 -12.43
N PHE A 44 18.74 66.35 -12.35
CA PHE A 44 19.37 65.09 -12.75
C PHE A 44 18.75 64.48 -14.02
N MET A 45 17.97 65.22 -14.81
CA MET A 45 17.31 64.67 -16.00
C MET A 45 18.28 64.05 -17.02
N GLN A 46 19.51 64.54 -17.10
CA GLN A 46 20.55 64.00 -17.99
C GLN A 46 21.16 62.68 -17.48
N PHE A 47 20.99 62.38 -16.19
CA PHE A 47 21.49 61.20 -15.49
C PHE A 47 20.39 60.63 -14.58
N PRO A 48 19.31 60.07 -15.16
CA PRO A 48 18.18 59.59 -14.38
C PRO A 48 18.59 58.44 -13.48
N PHE A 49 17.98 58.40 -12.30
CA PHE A 49 18.07 57.27 -11.39
C PHE A 49 17.36 56.07 -12.01
N ASP A 50 18.11 55.03 -12.33
CA ASP A 50 17.62 53.82 -12.99
C ASP A 50 17.47 52.64 -12.02
N THR A 51 17.01 51.49 -12.53
CA THR A 51 16.85 50.25 -11.75
C THR A 51 18.15 49.81 -11.09
N SER A 52 19.28 49.93 -11.79
CA SER A 52 20.56 49.45 -11.30
C SER A 52 21.03 50.25 -10.07
N VAL A 53 20.78 51.55 -10.07
CA VAL A 53 21.04 52.45 -8.93
C VAL A 53 20.14 52.10 -7.75
N LEU A 54 18.85 51.83 -8.01
CA LEU A 54 17.92 51.39 -6.98
C LEU A 54 18.38 50.09 -6.33
N MET A 55 18.78 49.09 -7.14
CA MET A 55 19.30 47.82 -6.67
C MET A 55 20.53 48.01 -5.77
N TYR A 56 21.49 48.81 -6.22
CA TYR A 56 22.70 49.12 -5.46
C TYR A 56 22.37 49.72 -4.09
N LEU A 57 21.46 50.69 -4.05
CA LEU A 57 21.05 51.34 -2.81
C LEU A 57 20.26 50.42 -1.88
N ILE A 58 19.34 49.60 -2.42
CA ILE A 58 18.65 48.57 -1.62
C ILE A 58 19.69 47.62 -1.00
N GLN A 59 20.59 47.06 -1.80
CA GLN A 59 21.61 46.12 -1.32
C GLN A 59 22.47 46.72 -0.20
N ARG A 60 22.80 48.02 -0.30
CA ARG A 60 23.70 48.69 0.63
C ARG A 60 23.01 49.21 1.89
N MET A 61 21.76 49.67 1.79
CA MET A 61 21.08 50.42 2.85
C MET A 61 19.95 49.64 3.54
N HIS A 62 19.38 48.63 2.87
CA HIS A 62 18.32 47.80 3.43
C HIS A 62 18.74 46.89 4.60
N PRO A 63 19.92 46.22 4.59
CA PRO A 63 20.27 45.22 5.61
C PRO A 63 20.31 45.75 7.06
N SER A 64 20.17 47.07 7.25
CA SER A 64 20.50 47.78 8.48
C SER A 64 19.30 48.29 9.27
N LYS A 65 18.06 48.20 8.77
CA LYS A 65 16.91 48.90 9.40
C LYS A 65 15.63 48.05 9.46
N LYS A 66 15.01 48.00 10.63
CA LYS A 66 13.63 47.54 10.81
C LYS A 66 12.70 48.48 10.03
N VAL A 67 12.01 47.95 9.03
CA VAL A 67 10.95 48.66 8.30
C VAL A 67 9.63 48.38 9.00
N LYS A 68 8.76 49.41 9.16
CA LYS A 68 7.43 49.24 9.79
C LYS A 68 6.45 48.46 8.90
N GLU A 69 6.64 48.53 7.59
CA GLU A 69 5.88 47.80 6.57
C GLU A 69 6.73 46.67 5.96
N SER A 70 6.08 45.72 5.27
CA SER A 70 6.74 44.66 4.51
C SER A 70 7.84 45.24 3.60
N PRO A 71 9.09 44.75 3.68
CA PRO A 71 10.20 45.27 2.87
C PRO A 71 9.90 45.30 1.37
N PHE A 72 9.19 44.29 0.88
CA PHE A 72 8.82 44.18 -0.53
C PHE A 72 7.78 45.24 -0.93
N ARG A 73 6.84 45.56 -0.03
CA ARG A 73 5.87 46.65 -0.26
C ARG A 73 6.57 47.99 -0.39
N PHE A 74 7.51 48.22 0.53
CA PHE A 74 8.31 49.42 0.55
C PHE A 74 9.14 49.56 -0.73
N PHE A 75 9.81 48.50 -1.19
CA PHE A 75 10.58 48.56 -2.44
C PHE A 75 9.70 48.79 -3.67
N LEU A 76 8.52 48.16 -3.71
CA LEU A 76 7.57 48.36 -4.81
C LEU A 76 7.12 49.83 -4.86
N GLN A 77 6.76 50.42 -3.72
CA GLN A 77 6.42 51.86 -3.65
C GLN A 77 7.57 52.76 -4.12
N LEU A 78 8.82 52.43 -3.76
CA LEU A 78 9.98 53.18 -4.22
C LEU A 78 10.18 53.06 -5.74
N SER A 79 10.06 51.85 -6.30
CA SER A 79 10.18 51.61 -7.74
C SER A 79 9.11 52.38 -8.54
N GLN A 80 7.87 52.38 -8.06
CA GLN A 80 6.76 53.13 -8.64
C GLN A 80 6.96 54.64 -8.56
N SER A 81 7.45 55.14 -7.42
CA SER A 81 7.76 56.57 -7.24
C SER A 81 8.86 57.03 -8.21
N LEU A 82 9.82 56.15 -8.50
CA LEU A 82 10.90 56.40 -9.45
C LEU A 82 10.51 56.14 -10.91
N LYS A 83 9.28 55.65 -11.17
CA LYS A 83 8.80 55.23 -12.50
C LYS A 83 9.71 54.18 -13.17
N VAL A 84 10.27 53.29 -12.36
CA VAL A 84 11.01 52.12 -12.84
C VAL A 84 10.01 51.05 -13.26
N ASP A 85 10.34 50.29 -14.31
CA ASP A 85 9.52 49.15 -14.73
C ASP A 85 9.55 48.03 -13.68
N ASP A 86 8.37 47.63 -13.20
CA ASP A 86 8.21 46.64 -12.13
C ASP A 86 8.81 45.27 -12.52
N ASN A 87 8.69 44.84 -13.78
CA ASN A 87 9.24 43.55 -14.21
C ASN A 87 10.77 43.60 -14.22
N VAL A 88 11.36 44.65 -14.80
CA VAL A 88 12.82 44.84 -14.80
C VAL A 88 13.36 44.97 -13.37
N PHE A 89 12.62 45.63 -12.49
CA PHE A 89 12.92 45.71 -11.07
C PHE A 89 12.97 44.31 -10.43
N PHE A 90 11.91 43.51 -10.59
CA PHE A 90 11.86 42.17 -10.00
C PHE A 90 12.83 41.19 -10.67
N GLU A 91 13.21 41.36 -11.94
CA GLU A 91 14.27 40.55 -12.55
C GLU A 91 15.63 40.83 -11.92
N GLN A 92 15.99 42.09 -11.67
CA GLN A 92 17.28 42.44 -11.08
C GLN A 92 17.33 42.19 -9.55
N PHE A 93 16.18 42.29 -8.87
CA PHE A 93 16.11 42.14 -7.42
C PHE A 93 16.34 40.70 -6.93
N GLN A 94 16.31 39.69 -7.81
CA GLN A 94 16.42 38.26 -7.46
C GLN A 94 17.68 37.93 -6.64
N TRP A 95 18.80 38.57 -6.94
CA TRP A 95 20.05 38.38 -6.21
C TRP A 95 20.01 38.97 -4.80
N ILE A 96 19.42 40.15 -4.65
CA ILE A 96 19.24 40.80 -3.36
C ILE A 96 18.26 39.98 -2.51
N PHE A 97 17.15 39.52 -3.12
CA PHE A 97 16.21 38.62 -2.50
C PHE A 97 16.91 37.35 -1.99
N SER A 98 17.64 36.65 -2.85
CA SER A 98 18.37 35.42 -2.50
C SER A 98 19.36 35.64 -1.35
N ASN A 99 20.13 36.73 -1.39
CA ASN A 99 21.05 37.09 -0.31
C ASN A 99 20.32 37.45 0.98
N GLY A 100 19.17 38.13 0.88
CA GLY A 100 18.36 38.46 2.04
C GLY A 100 17.71 37.23 2.68
N ILE A 101 17.31 36.22 1.90
CA ILE A 101 16.87 34.93 2.45
C ILE A 101 18.00 34.23 3.20
N LYS A 102 19.19 34.10 2.58
CA LYS A 102 20.37 33.48 3.23
C LYS A 102 20.76 34.17 4.54
N ASN A 103 20.65 35.50 4.58
CA ASN A 103 21.00 36.31 5.74
C ASN A 103 19.80 36.59 6.67
N GLN A 104 18.65 35.94 6.45
CA GLN A 104 17.44 36.07 7.27
C GLN A 104 16.94 37.53 7.43
N TRP A 105 17.07 38.35 6.38
CA TRP A 105 16.58 39.74 6.38
C TRP A 105 15.05 39.84 6.34
N TYR A 106 14.38 38.79 5.86
CA TYR A 106 12.94 38.78 5.60
C TYR A 106 12.23 37.78 6.50
N GLN A 107 11.06 38.14 7.01
CA GLN A 107 10.21 37.20 7.73
C GLN A 107 9.38 36.38 6.75
N MET A 108 8.94 35.18 7.16
CA MET A 108 8.13 34.30 6.33
C MET A 108 6.83 34.96 5.85
N LYS A 109 6.23 35.81 6.69
CA LYS A 109 5.06 36.60 6.36
C LYS A 109 5.33 37.56 5.18
N ASP A 110 6.45 38.27 5.20
CA ASP A 110 6.82 39.20 4.14
C ASP A 110 6.99 38.48 2.80
N ILE A 111 7.67 37.33 2.82
CA ILE A 111 7.94 36.51 1.64
C ILE A 111 6.63 35.93 1.08
N SER A 112 5.73 35.48 1.95
CA SER A 112 4.42 34.97 1.54
C SER A 112 3.54 36.04 0.89
N GLU A 113 3.66 37.30 1.33
CA GLU A 113 2.98 38.44 0.71
C GLU A 113 3.53 38.70 -0.70
N LEU A 114 4.86 38.68 -0.86
CA LEU A 114 5.50 38.80 -2.17
C LEU A 114 5.02 37.69 -3.14
N PHE A 115 5.02 36.43 -2.72
CA PHE A 115 4.51 35.32 -3.53
C PHE A 115 3.03 35.48 -3.89
N THR A 116 2.23 36.05 -2.98
CA THR A 116 0.82 36.35 -3.25
C THR A 116 0.66 37.43 -4.32
N TRP A 117 1.58 38.40 -4.42
CA TRP A 117 1.58 39.38 -5.50
C TRP A 117 2.03 38.79 -6.83
N LEU A 118 3.09 37.96 -6.80
CA LEU A 118 3.65 37.37 -8.02
C LEU A 118 2.79 36.25 -8.62
N ARG A 119 1.75 35.77 -7.92
CA ARG A 119 0.94 34.61 -8.34
C ARG A 119 0.30 34.71 -9.75
N SER A 120 0.12 35.91 -10.29
CA SER A 120 -0.40 36.11 -11.66
C SER A 120 0.69 36.13 -12.73
N GLN A 121 1.97 36.10 -12.34
CA GLN A 121 3.13 36.20 -13.21
C GLN A 121 3.91 34.88 -13.18
N ASP A 122 3.56 33.94 -14.08
CA ASP A 122 4.08 32.56 -14.08
C ASP A 122 5.61 32.48 -13.97
N GLN A 123 6.32 33.24 -14.80
CA GLN A 123 7.79 33.24 -14.84
C GLN A 123 8.41 33.82 -13.56
N LEU A 124 7.94 35.00 -13.10
CA LEU A 124 8.49 35.66 -11.92
C LEU A 124 8.19 34.86 -10.65
N PHE A 125 6.98 34.33 -10.50
CA PHE A 125 6.65 33.45 -9.38
C PHE A 125 7.58 32.23 -9.35
N GLY A 126 7.73 31.53 -10.47
CA GLY A 126 8.58 30.35 -10.56
C GLY A 126 10.03 30.62 -10.20
N GLN A 127 10.59 31.73 -10.70
CA GLN A 127 11.97 32.14 -10.38
C GLN A 127 12.13 32.44 -8.89
N TYR A 128 11.28 33.30 -8.31
CA TYR A 128 11.38 33.69 -6.90
C TYR A 128 11.15 32.51 -5.95
N PHE A 129 10.16 31.65 -6.24
CA PHE A 129 9.90 30.47 -5.43
C PHE A 129 11.07 29.48 -5.48
N SER A 130 11.70 29.32 -6.65
CA SER A 130 12.92 28.51 -6.82
C SER A 130 14.10 29.07 -6.02
N HIS A 131 14.33 30.39 -6.09
CA HIS A 131 15.36 31.06 -5.30
C HIS A 131 15.12 30.90 -3.80
N TYR A 132 13.88 31.05 -3.34
CA TYR A 132 13.53 30.80 -1.93
C TYR A 132 13.85 29.35 -1.55
N ALA A 133 13.33 28.38 -2.30
CA ALA A 133 13.53 26.97 -2.03
C ALA A 133 15.00 26.54 -2.03
N PHE A 134 15.85 27.15 -2.86
CA PHE A 134 17.28 26.89 -2.89
C PHE A 134 18.00 27.37 -1.60
N ASN A 135 17.50 28.43 -0.99
CA ASN A 135 18.16 29.11 0.13
C ASN A 135 17.60 28.73 1.51
N VAL A 136 16.49 27.99 1.58
CA VAL A 136 15.89 27.54 2.84
C VAL A 136 15.96 26.04 3.03
N ASN A 137 15.81 25.59 4.27
CA ASN A 137 15.65 24.16 4.59
C ASN A 137 14.25 23.67 4.19
N THR A 138 14.03 22.36 4.27
CA THR A 138 12.74 21.75 3.91
C THR A 138 11.61 22.13 4.88
N ASP A 139 11.90 22.44 6.14
CA ASP A 139 10.90 22.84 7.14
C ASP A 139 10.28 24.18 6.78
N ASP A 140 11.11 25.16 6.46
CA ASP A 140 10.71 26.50 6.03
C ASP A 140 9.99 26.47 4.68
N LEU A 141 10.39 25.56 3.79
CA LEU A 141 9.69 25.33 2.53
C LEU A 141 8.29 24.75 2.76
N TRP A 142 8.15 23.76 3.64
CA TRP A 142 6.85 23.19 4.01
C TRP A 142 5.95 24.23 4.66
N ASN A 143 6.49 24.99 5.62
CA ASN A 143 5.76 26.05 6.30
C ASN A 143 5.31 27.16 5.34
N MET A 144 6.14 27.52 4.35
CA MET A 144 5.76 28.46 3.29
C MET A 144 4.58 27.93 2.48
N PHE A 145 4.61 26.66 2.07
CA PHE A 145 3.48 26.02 1.39
C PHE A 145 2.19 26.13 2.22
N LEU A 146 2.25 25.76 3.51
CA LEU A 146 1.11 25.84 4.42
C LEU A 146 0.58 27.29 4.55
N GLN A 147 1.45 28.30 4.59
CA GLN A 147 1.04 29.71 4.62
C GLN A 147 0.39 30.16 3.30
N LEU A 148 0.94 29.79 2.15
CA LEU A 148 0.37 30.15 0.86
C LEU A 148 -1.06 29.63 0.69
N CYS A 149 -1.35 28.44 1.22
CA CYS A 149 -2.69 27.85 1.24
C CYS A 149 -3.69 28.61 2.13
N ARG A 150 -3.21 29.33 3.14
CA ARG A 150 -4.05 30.13 4.05
C ARG A 150 -4.40 31.50 3.49
N ILE A 151 -3.45 32.17 2.84
CA ILE A 151 -3.57 33.60 2.57
C ILE A 151 -4.62 33.89 1.49
N LYS A 152 -4.64 33.11 0.40
CA LYS A 152 -5.62 33.24 -0.70
C LYS A 152 -5.80 31.92 -1.45
N ALA A 153 -6.89 31.84 -2.23
CA ALA A 153 -7.12 30.79 -3.22
C ALA A 153 -5.88 30.55 -4.10
N ILE A 154 -5.46 29.29 -4.16
CA ILE A 154 -4.33 28.86 -4.99
C ILE A 154 -4.77 28.76 -6.45
N ASN A 155 -3.94 29.28 -7.35
CA ASN A 155 -4.16 29.23 -8.79
C ASN A 155 -3.19 28.25 -9.48
N ASN A 156 -3.36 28.06 -10.79
CA ASN A 156 -2.57 27.11 -11.58
C ASN A 156 -1.06 27.43 -11.58
N VAL A 157 -0.67 28.71 -11.50
CA VAL A 157 0.74 29.14 -11.45
C VAL A 157 1.39 28.65 -10.15
N ASN A 158 0.77 28.97 -9.01
CA ASN A 158 1.24 28.56 -7.71
C ASN A 158 1.29 27.02 -7.62
N GLN A 159 0.24 26.34 -8.08
CA GLN A 159 0.20 24.88 -8.15
C GLN A 159 1.40 24.30 -8.87
N LYS A 160 1.64 24.74 -10.11
CA LYS A 160 2.70 24.23 -10.98
C LYS A 160 4.07 24.28 -10.31
N HIS A 161 4.46 25.45 -9.81
CA HIS A 161 5.81 25.66 -9.26
C HIS A 161 5.97 25.10 -7.85
N VAL A 162 4.96 25.29 -6.98
CA VAL A 162 5.01 24.74 -5.61
C VAL A 162 5.07 23.21 -5.66
N MET A 163 4.25 22.59 -6.52
CA MET A 163 4.25 21.14 -6.69
C MET A 163 5.59 20.61 -7.21
N ALA A 164 6.17 21.25 -8.22
CA ALA A 164 7.45 20.82 -8.78
C ALA A 164 8.55 20.76 -7.71
N ILE A 165 8.69 21.84 -6.93
CA ILE A 165 9.74 21.93 -5.91
C ILE A 165 9.46 21.00 -4.73
N LEU A 166 8.23 20.94 -4.23
CA LEU A 166 7.91 20.08 -3.08
C LEU A 166 8.07 18.60 -3.43
N ASN A 167 7.66 18.17 -4.62
CA ASN A 167 7.86 16.79 -5.08
C ASN A 167 9.34 16.43 -5.25
N GLU A 168 10.20 17.40 -5.55
CA GLU A 168 11.64 17.16 -5.61
C GLU A 168 12.26 17.03 -4.20
N LYS A 169 11.92 17.98 -3.31
CA LYS A 169 12.61 18.14 -2.02
C LYS A 169 12.03 17.33 -0.87
N ILE A 170 10.71 17.29 -0.72
CA ILE A 170 10.08 16.64 0.45
C ILE A 170 10.32 15.13 0.48
N PRO A 171 10.31 14.39 -0.64
CA PRO A 171 10.65 12.96 -0.63
C PRO A 171 12.06 12.62 -0.13
N LEU A 172 12.99 13.58 -0.09
CA LEU A 172 14.35 13.39 0.45
C LEU A 172 14.40 13.49 1.98
N THR A 173 13.34 13.94 2.64
CA THR A 173 13.32 14.17 4.09
C THR A 173 13.22 12.87 4.88
N SER A 174 13.64 12.91 6.15
CA SER A 174 13.52 11.78 7.07
C SER A 174 12.05 11.39 7.31
N VAL A 175 11.82 10.19 7.85
CA VAL A 175 10.47 9.72 8.19
C VAL A 175 9.83 10.57 9.27
N ASP A 176 10.59 10.90 10.32
CA ASP A 176 10.09 11.72 11.43
C ASP A 176 9.78 13.15 10.98
N THR A 177 10.60 13.69 10.09
CA THR A 177 10.36 15.00 9.46
C THR A 177 9.07 14.98 8.65
N PHE A 178 8.89 13.97 7.79
CA PHE A 178 7.69 13.85 6.97
C PHE A 178 6.45 13.62 7.84
N HIS A 179 6.56 12.84 8.91
CA HIS A 179 5.48 12.63 9.87
C HIS A 179 5.07 13.93 10.60
N ARG A 180 6.04 14.78 10.95
CA ARG A 180 5.74 16.10 11.48
C ARG A 180 5.02 16.96 10.44
N TYR A 181 5.44 16.91 9.18
CA TYR A 181 4.80 17.65 8.10
C TYR A 181 3.35 17.22 7.87
N THR A 182 3.08 15.92 7.88
CA THR A 182 1.72 15.39 7.73
C THR A 182 0.81 15.80 8.90
N LYS A 183 1.30 15.75 10.14
CA LYS A 183 0.56 16.27 11.32
C LYS A 183 0.24 17.76 11.19
N LEU A 184 1.23 18.57 10.78
CA LEU A 184 1.02 20.00 10.55
C LEU A 184 -0.01 20.23 9.45
N ALA A 185 0.08 19.50 8.34
CA ALA A 185 -0.85 19.62 7.23
C ALA A 185 -2.29 19.26 7.63
N LYS A 186 -2.47 18.23 8.46
CA LYS A 186 -3.78 17.86 9.02
C LYS A 186 -4.38 18.99 9.85
N THR A 187 -3.59 19.62 10.73
CA THR A 187 -4.04 20.77 11.53
C THR A 187 -4.41 21.95 10.62
N TYR A 188 -3.57 22.24 9.62
CA TYR A 188 -3.78 23.34 8.69
C TYR A 188 -4.97 23.14 7.76
N LEU A 189 -5.34 21.91 7.42
CA LEU A 189 -6.51 21.62 6.57
C LEU A 189 -7.80 22.21 7.18
N VAL A 190 -7.93 22.19 8.50
CA VAL A 190 -9.07 22.80 9.22
C VAL A 190 -9.08 24.31 9.06
N GLU A 191 -7.90 24.93 9.04
CA GLU A 191 -7.68 26.37 8.97
C GLU A 191 -7.60 26.90 7.53
N THR A 192 -7.65 26.01 6.53
CA THR A 192 -7.54 26.36 5.11
C THR A 192 -8.89 26.87 4.58
N GLU A 193 -8.84 27.97 3.83
CA GLU A 193 -10.00 28.55 3.16
C GLU A 193 -10.75 27.49 2.33
N PRO A 194 -12.10 27.43 2.39
CA PRO A 194 -12.88 26.39 1.71
C PRO A 194 -12.55 26.22 0.22
N GLU A 195 -12.30 27.32 -0.47
CA GLU A 195 -11.94 27.37 -1.89
C GLU A 195 -10.57 26.74 -2.20
N SER A 196 -9.66 26.71 -1.22
CA SER A 196 -8.31 26.15 -1.33
C SER A 196 -8.22 24.70 -0.85
N ARG A 197 -9.26 24.14 -0.22
CA ARG A 197 -9.17 22.81 0.44
C ARG A 197 -8.95 21.66 -0.53
N SER A 198 -9.70 21.62 -1.63
CA SER A 198 -9.55 20.56 -2.65
C SER A 198 -8.14 20.57 -3.23
N PHE A 199 -7.64 21.76 -3.55
CA PHE A 199 -6.28 21.99 -4.01
C PHE A 199 -5.24 21.52 -2.99
N PHE A 200 -5.39 21.93 -1.73
CA PHE A 200 -4.47 21.56 -0.66
C PHE A 200 -4.38 20.04 -0.53
N ILE A 201 -5.52 19.35 -0.55
CA ILE A 201 -5.58 17.90 -0.47
C ILE A 201 -4.91 17.28 -1.70
N GLU A 202 -5.20 17.76 -2.92
CA GLU A 202 -4.59 17.22 -4.14
C GLU A 202 -3.05 17.37 -4.13
N LEU A 203 -2.55 18.53 -3.72
CA LEU A 203 -1.11 18.77 -3.64
C LEU A 203 -0.46 17.91 -2.55
N PHE A 204 -1.09 17.83 -1.37
CA PHE A 204 -0.64 16.96 -0.30
C PHE A 204 -0.60 15.49 -0.73
N GLU A 205 -1.66 15.00 -1.38
CA GLU A 205 -1.76 13.64 -1.89
C GLU A 205 -0.62 13.33 -2.86
N LYS A 206 -0.31 14.24 -3.79
CA LYS A 206 0.81 14.07 -4.74
C LYS A 206 2.17 14.01 -4.04
N ILE A 207 2.39 14.87 -3.05
CA ILE A 207 3.66 14.88 -2.29
C ILE A 207 3.77 13.62 -1.42
N PHE A 208 2.67 13.21 -0.80
CA PHE A 208 2.57 11.98 -0.03
C PHE A 208 2.85 10.77 -0.92
N ASP A 209 2.25 10.73 -2.10
CA ASP A 209 2.45 9.62 -3.03
C ASP A 209 3.89 9.57 -3.54
N ALA A 210 4.48 10.72 -3.91
CA ALA A 210 5.87 10.82 -4.31
C ALA A 210 6.83 10.42 -3.17
N TYR A 211 6.52 10.79 -1.92
CA TYR A 211 7.30 10.37 -0.75
C TYR A 211 7.27 8.85 -0.60
N ILE A 212 6.08 8.25 -0.61
CA ILE A 212 5.92 6.80 -0.45
C ILE A 212 6.63 6.06 -1.58
N ILE A 213 6.38 6.41 -2.86
CA ILE A 213 7.03 5.79 -4.04
C ILE A 213 8.55 5.79 -3.91
N LYS A 214 9.14 6.93 -3.52
CA LYS A 214 10.59 7.01 -3.31
C LYS A 214 11.08 6.10 -2.18
N ARG A 215 10.24 5.80 -1.19
CA ARG A 215 10.57 4.79 -0.17
C ARG A 215 10.37 3.35 -0.65
N ILE A 216 9.51 3.11 -1.64
CA ILE A 216 9.36 1.79 -2.27
C ILE A 216 10.57 1.47 -3.15
N ASP A 217 10.91 2.38 -4.06
CA ASP A 217 11.78 2.10 -5.21
C ASP A 217 13.27 2.13 -4.88
N TYR A 218 13.65 2.69 -3.72
CA TYR A 218 15.06 2.95 -3.37
C TYR A 218 15.44 2.23 -2.07
N PRO A 219 16.12 1.05 -2.16
CA PRO A 219 16.55 0.23 -1.03
C PRO A 219 17.33 0.96 0.06
N GLN A 220 18.14 1.96 -0.28
CA GLN A 220 18.89 2.72 0.72
C GLN A 220 18.00 3.49 1.71
N TYR A 221 16.73 3.72 1.37
CA TYR A 221 15.77 4.45 2.20
C TYR A 221 14.80 3.53 2.95
N LEU A 222 14.88 2.21 2.72
CA LEU A 222 14.00 1.19 3.32
C LEU A 222 14.42 0.82 4.76
N TYR A 223 15.71 0.86 5.09
CA TYR A 223 16.25 0.40 6.39
C TYR A 223 16.05 1.38 7.58
N HIS A 224 15.43 2.54 7.35
CA HIS A 224 15.28 3.60 8.36
C HIS A 224 13.87 3.72 8.95
N PHE A 225 13.01 2.71 8.80
CA PHE A 225 11.65 2.75 9.33
C PHE A 225 11.51 1.94 10.61
N TYR A 226 10.93 2.56 11.64
CA TYR A 226 10.24 1.84 12.69
C TYR A 226 8.79 1.62 12.27
N ARG A 227 8.27 0.43 12.56
CA ARG A 227 6.93 0.00 12.22
C ARG A 227 5.80 0.93 12.67
N THR A 228 6.00 1.65 13.77
CA THR A 228 5.08 2.69 14.29
C THR A 228 4.84 3.80 13.26
N ASN A 229 5.86 4.16 12.47
CA ASN A 229 5.76 5.26 11.53
C ASN A 229 4.84 4.93 10.34
N TYR A 230 4.74 3.65 9.93
CA TYR A 230 3.85 3.25 8.84
C TYR A 230 2.37 3.32 9.22
N LYS A 231 2.00 2.96 10.46
CA LYS A 231 0.60 3.06 10.93
C LYS A 231 0.13 4.50 10.95
N ASP A 232 0.98 5.37 11.46
CA ASP A 232 0.73 6.80 11.54
C ASP A 232 0.56 7.41 10.14
N LEU A 233 1.44 7.09 9.19
CA LEU A 233 1.32 7.54 7.80
C LEU A 233 0.06 6.99 7.12
N LEU A 234 -0.31 5.75 7.39
CA LEU A 234 -1.55 5.17 6.87
C LEU A 234 -2.78 5.92 7.38
N GLN A 235 -2.82 6.24 8.67
CA GLN A 235 -3.91 7.01 9.25
C GLN A 235 -4.03 8.39 8.59
N VAL A 236 -2.91 9.11 8.44
CA VAL A 236 -2.90 10.40 7.74
C VAL A 236 -3.39 10.23 6.31
N GLY A 237 -2.87 9.26 5.55
CA GLY A 237 -3.30 9.02 4.16
C GLY A 237 -4.80 8.72 4.03
N LEU A 238 -5.39 8.06 5.03
CA LEU A 238 -6.82 7.77 5.09
C LEU A 238 -7.69 8.94 5.54
N GLU A 239 -7.15 9.89 6.29
CA GLU A 239 -7.86 11.08 6.77
C GLU A 239 -7.72 12.27 5.80
N MET A 240 -6.59 12.35 5.10
CA MET A 240 -6.23 13.44 4.19
C MET A 240 -6.35 13.03 2.72
N SER A 241 -7.40 12.28 2.39
CA SER A 241 -7.68 11.82 1.04
C SER A 241 -9.05 12.31 0.58
N LEU A 242 -9.18 12.80 -0.65
CA LEU A 242 -10.51 13.18 -1.19
C LEU A 242 -11.44 11.97 -1.29
N THR A 243 -10.87 10.79 -1.48
CA THR A 243 -11.62 9.55 -1.69
C THR A 243 -11.67 8.64 -0.45
N ASN A 244 -10.85 8.90 0.58
CA ASN A 244 -10.65 8.04 1.75
C ASN A 244 -10.66 6.52 1.44
N ARG A 245 -9.90 6.08 0.43
CA ARG A 245 -9.84 4.68 0.02
C ARG A 245 -8.54 4.01 0.42
N LEU A 246 -8.67 2.90 1.14
CA LEU A 246 -7.56 2.00 1.47
C LEU A 246 -6.96 1.33 0.23
N GLU A 247 -7.74 1.23 -0.85
CA GLU A 247 -7.37 0.64 -2.15
C GLU A 247 -6.35 1.49 -2.95
N ARG A 248 -5.96 2.68 -2.47
CA ARG A 248 -4.94 3.51 -3.14
C ARG A 248 -3.58 2.81 -3.11
N PRO A 249 -2.77 2.88 -4.17
CA PRO A 249 -1.47 2.20 -4.24
C PRO A 249 -0.55 2.47 -3.04
N THR A 250 -0.54 3.70 -2.54
CA THR A 250 0.30 4.10 -1.41
C THR A 250 -0.22 3.60 -0.07
N CYS A 251 -1.54 3.61 0.14
CA CYS A 251 -2.17 2.94 1.28
C CYS A 251 -1.93 1.42 1.25
N LEU A 252 -2.05 0.79 0.08
CA LEU A 252 -1.76 -0.63 -0.12
C LEU A 252 -0.30 -0.96 0.21
N PHE A 253 0.65 -0.14 -0.23
CA PHE A 253 2.05 -0.29 0.14
C PHE A 253 2.25 -0.21 1.67
N LEU A 254 1.64 0.78 2.32
CA LEU A 254 1.72 0.95 3.78
C LEU A 254 1.12 -0.26 4.51
N VAL A 255 -0.05 -0.75 4.08
CA VAL A 255 -0.68 -1.97 4.63
C VAL A 255 0.25 -3.17 4.46
N ARG A 256 0.81 -3.37 3.26
CA ARG A 256 1.79 -4.44 2.99
C ARG A 256 2.97 -4.34 3.95
N LYS A 257 3.53 -3.16 4.18
CA LYS A 257 4.64 -2.97 5.12
C LYS A 257 4.24 -3.24 6.56
N ILE A 258 3.08 -2.77 7.02
CA ILE A 258 2.60 -2.99 8.40
C ILE A 258 2.37 -4.48 8.69
N LEU A 259 1.88 -5.23 7.70
CA LEU A 259 1.53 -6.64 7.83
C LEU A 259 2.72 -7.58 7.56
N CYS A 260 3.52 -7.33 6.52
CA CYS A 260 4.52 -8.25 5.97
C CYS A 260 5.97 -7.78 6.18
N GLU A 261 6.26 -6.99 7.21
CA GLU A 261 7.64 -6.63 7.56
C GLU A 261 8.43 -7.87 8.00
N ILE A 262 9.55 -8.14 7.31
CA ILE A 262 10.42 -9.27 7.62
C ILE A 262 11.57 -8.77 8.50
N GLU A 263 11.45 -9.02 9.80
CA GLU A 263 12.58 -8.86 10.70
C GLU A 263 13.62 -9.98 10.45
N SER A 264 14.90 -9.65 10.62
CA SER A 264 16.04 -10.52 10.23
C SER A 264 16.07 -11.89 10.92
N TYR A 265 15.34 -12.04 12.04
CA TYR A 265 15.22 -13.30 12.77
C TYR A 265 14.05 -14.19 12.32
N HIS A 266 13.16 -13.73 11.43
CA HIS A 266 12.08 -14.56 10.87
C HIS A 266 12.60 -15.47 9.75
N LYS A 267 13.23 -16.57 10.16
CA LYS A 267 13.88 -17.53 9.25
C LYS A 267 12.93 -18.59 8.70
N THR A 268 11.84 -18.91 9.41
CA THR A 268 10.88 -19.96 9.01
C THR A 268 9.52 -19.39 8.62
N ASN A 269 8.77 -20.10 7.78
CA ASN A 269 7.39 -19.73 7.44
C ASN A 269 6.49 -19.63 8.68
N ALA A 270 6.68 -20.52 9.66
CA ALA A 270 5.90 -20.49 10.90
C ALA A 270 6.13 -19.17 11.67
N GLN A 271 7.39 -18.73 11.77
CA GLN A 271 7.72 -17.44 12.41
C GLN A 271 7.15 -16.26 11.63
N ARG A 272 7.25 -16.28 10.30
CA ARG A 272 6.69 -15.24 9.43
C ARG A 272 5.18 -15.15 9.50
N LEU A 273 4.48 -16.29 9.53
CA LEU A 273 3.03 -16.34 9.71
C LEU A 273 2.61 -15.85 11.09
N LYS A 274 3.30 -16.28 12.12
CA LYS A 274 3.07 -15.79 13.48
C LYS A 274 3.17 -14.27 13.52
N ALA A 275 4.25 -13.71 12.97
CA ALA A 275 4.41 -12.27 12.85
C ALA A 275 3.26 -11.64 12.04
N LEU A 276 2.96 -12.13 10.84
CA LEU A 276 1.88 -11.63 9.99
C LEU A 276 0.54 -11.56 10.72
N PHE A 277 0.18 -12.60 11.45
CA PHE A 277 -1.11 -12.61 12.13
C PHE A 277 -1.12 -11.81 13.44
N GLU A 278 -0.02 -11.78 14.20
CA GLU A 278 0.16 -10.81 15.30
C GLU A 278 0.04 -9.37 14.76
N ASN A 279 0.58 -9.12 13.58
CA ASN A 279 0.53 -7.84 12.90
C ASN A 279 -0.89 -7.46 12.51
N LEU A 280 -1.63 -8.43 11.96
CA LEU A 280 -3.04 -8.27 11.61
C LEU A 280 -3.93 -8.08 12.85
N LYS A 281 -3.65 -8.77 13.96
CA LYS A 281 -4.38 -8.59 15.22
C LYS A 281 -4.18 -7.18 15.79
N ASN A 282 -2.98 -6.64 15.64
CA ASN A 282 -2.64 -5.27 16.04
C ASN A 282 -2.97 -4.24 14.96
N PHE A 283 -3.59 -4.65 13.85
CA PHE A 283 -4.07 -3.76 12.80
C PHE A 283 -5.46 -3.22 13.17
N ASP A 284 -5.89 -2.15 12.51
CA ASP A 284 -7.18 -1.52 12.79
C ASP A 284 -8.35 -2.46 12.40
N GLU A 285 -9.08 -2.94 13.41
CA GLU A 285 -10.22 -3.84 13.24
C GLU A 285 -11.33 -3.20 12.39
N LYS A 286 -11.53 -1.87 12.52
CA LYS A 286 -12.55 -1.15 11.72
C LYS A 286 -12.21 -1.17 10.24
N LEU A 287 -10.92 -1.08 9.90
CA LEU A 287 -10.48 -1.21 8.50
C LEU A 287 -10.71 -2.63 7.96
N CYS A 288 -10.43 -3.65 8.77
CA CYS A 288 -10.67 -5.05 8.39
C CYS A 288 -12.16 -5.35 8.14
N GLN A 289 -13.06 -4.69 8.88
CA GLN A 289 -14.51 -4.83 8.70
C GLN A 289 -15.03 -4.04 7.49
N LYS A 290 -14.45 -2.86 7.22
CA LYS A 290 -14.92 -1.96 6.15
C LYS A 290 -14.47 -2.38 4.75
N TYR A 291 -13.25 -2.91 4.60
CA TYR A 291 -12.67 -3.23 3.30
C TYR A 291 -12.57 -4.74 3.08
N ALA A 292 -12.96 -5.17 1.88
CA ALA A 292 -12.87 -6.57 1.47
C ALA A 292 -11.39 -6.97 1.28
N ALA A 293 -11.00 -8.10 1.87
CA ALA A 293 -9.61 -8.55 1.91
C ALA A 293 -9.01 -8.74 0.50
N GLU A 294 -9.81 -9.24 -0.44
CA GLU A 294 -9.44 -9.52 -1.82
C GLU A 294 -9.08 -8.28 -2.65
N LYS A 295 -9.48 -7.10 -2.20
CA LYS A 295 -9.11 -5.82 -2.85
C LYS A 295 -7.85 -5.21 -2.25
N ILE A 296 -7.41 -5.71 -1.10
CA ILE A 296 -6.32 -5.13 -0.33
C ILE A 296 -5.09 -6.04 -0.36
N ILE A 297 -5.26 -7.35 -0.25
CA ILE A 297 -4.16 -8.31 -0.11
C ILE A 297 -3.93 -9.01 -1.44
N ASP A 298 -2.77 -8.77 -2.03
CA ASP A 298 -2.33 -9.37 -3.29
C ASP A 298 -1.58 -10.71 -3.06
N ASP A 299 -1.76 -11.66 -3.97
CA ASP A 299 -1.05 -12.93 -4.00
C ASP A 299 0.46 -12.74 -4.11
N GLU A 300 0.92 -11.75 -4.89
CA GLU A 300 2.36 -11.49 -5.06
C GLU A 300 2.99 -11.06 -3.74
N TRP A 301 2.26 -10.35 -2.88
CA TRP A 301 2.77 -9.98 -1.55
C TRP A 301 2.99 -11.22 -0.68
N LEU A 302 2.06 -12.18 -0.74
CA LEU A 302 2.15 -13.42 0.01
C LEU A 302 3.28 -14.31 -0.52
N LYS A 303 3.50 -14.35 -1.84
CA LYS A 303 4.61 -15.08 -2.47
C LYS A 303 5.98 -14.48 -2.12
N ASP A 304 6.07 -13.15 -2.09
CA ASP A 304 7.30 -12.46 -1.68
C ASP A 304 7.60 -12.67 -0.19
N PHE A 305 6.55 -12.75 0.65
CA PHE A 305 6.69 -12.87 2.09
C PHE A 305 6.92 -14.31 2.57
N LEU A 306 6.27 -15.30 1.96
CA LEU A 306 6.30 -16.72 2.38
C LEU A 306 6.86 -17.60 1.27
N ILE A 307 7.57 -18.66 1.67
CA ILE A 307 7.87 -19.74 0.73
C ILE A 307 6.58 -20.56 0.58
N ILE A 308 5.83 -20.32 -0.49
CA ILE A 308 4.55 -20.99 -0.72
C ILE A 308 4.80 -22.41 -1.26
N ASN A 309 4.90 -23.37 -0.33
CA ASN A 309 5.14 -24.78 -0.63
C ASN A 309 4.44 -25.69 0.40
N LEU A 310 3.63 -26.63 -0.10
CA LEU A 310 2.91 -27.60 0.72
C LEU A 310 3.82 -28.42 1.65
N GLN A 311 5.02 -28.79 1.21
CA GLN A 311 5.97 -29.56 2.03
C GLN A 311 6.43 -28.81 3.27
N ILE A 312 6.38 -27.48 3.27
CA ILE A 312 6.69 -26.68 4.45
C ILE A 312 5.51 -26.73 5.43
N TRP A 313 4.28 -26.73 4.92
CA TRP A 313 3.07 -26.82 5.74
C TRP A 313 2.91 -28.18 6.40
N LEU A 314 3.26 -29.26 5.70
CA LEU A 314 3.25 -30.63 6.23
C LEU A 314 4.29 -30.87 7.35
N LYS A 315 5.18 -29.91 7.61
CA LYS A 315 6.17 -29.96 8.70
C LYS A 315 5.73 -29.23 9.96
N LEU A 316 4.57 -28.55 9.94
CA LEU A 316 4.04 -27.90 11.13
C LEU A 316 3.64 -28.96 12.16
N ASP A 317 4.16 -28.83 13.38
CA ASP A 317 3.74 -29.64 14.52
C ASP A 317 2.39 -29.15 15.08
N GLN A 318 1.84 -29.93 16.02
CA GLN A 318 0.53 -29.65 16.61
C GLN A 318 0.48 -28.32 17.35
N GLU A 319 1.52 -27.97 18.11
CA GLU A 319 1.54 -26.74 18.91
C GLU A 319 1.61 -25.50 18.03
N THR A 320 2.47 -25.53 17.00
CA THR A 320 2.62 -24.45 16.03
C THR A 320 1.35 -24.26 15.22
N TYR A 321 0.75 -25.36 14.73
CA TYR A 321 -0.52 -25.29 14.01
C TYR A 321 -1.63 -24.68 14.89
N LYS A 322 -1.80 -25.20 16.11
CA LYS A 322 -2.80 -24.73 17.07
C LYS A 322 -2.63 -23.23 17.33
N TYR A 323 -1.40 -22.79 17.61
CA TYR A 323 -1.10 -21.38 17.86
C TYR A 323 -1.45 -20.46 16.68
N LEU A 324 -1.10 -20.86 15.45
CA LEU A 324 -1.41 -20.10 14.24
C LEU A 324 -2.92 -20.04 13.95
N CYS A 325 -3.67 -21.04 14.42
CA CYS A 325 -5.10 -21.18 14.19
C CYS A 325 -5.99 -20.57 15.28
N GLU A 326 -5.55 -20.50 16.54
CA GLU A 326 -6.43 -20.04 17.63
C GLU A 326 -6.53 -18.51 17.74
N ASN A 327 -5.50 -17.79 17.32
CA ASN A 327 -5.41 -16.36 17.59
C ASN A 327 -6.16 -15.45 16.60
N HIS A 328 -6.73 -15.99 15.51
CA HIS A 328 -7.20 -15.20 14.36
C HIS A 328 -8.52 -15.68 13.71
N GLN A 329 -9.29 -16.52 14.40
CA GLN A 329 -10.45 -17.23 13.81
C GLN A 329 -11.57 -16.31 13.30
N ASN A 330 -11.74 -15.13 13.92
CA ASN A 330 -12.85 -14.24 13.62
C ASN A 330 -12.50 -13.07 12.68
N ASN A 331 -11.24 -12.94 12.27
CA ASN A 331 -10.82 -11.85 11.40
C ASN A 331 -11.02 -12.25 9.91
N PRO A 332 -11.84 -11.53 9.13
CA PRO A 332 -12.13 -11.89 7.73
C PRO A 332 -10.87 -11.87 6.84
N TRP A 333 -9.92 -10.98 7.11
CA TRP A 333 -8.65 -10.93 6.38
C TRP A 333 -7.75 -12.10 6.73
N ALA A 334 -7.74 -12.56 8.00
CA ALA A 334 -6.95 -13.72 8.39
C ALA A 334 -7.41 -14.98 7.65
N ILE A 335 -8.74 -15.15 7.56
CA ILE A 335 -9.39 -16.23 6.80
C ILE A 335 -9.01 -16.14 5.32
N TYR A 336 -9.08 -14.95 4.73
CA TYR A 336 -8.72 -14.73 3.33
C TYR A 336 -7.24 -15.08 3.07
N ILE A 337 -6.32 -14.58 3.89
CA ILE A 337 -4.88 -14.87 3.80
C ILE A 337 -4.63 -16.38 3.82
N TRP A 338 -5.21 -17.09 4.79
CA TRP A 338 -5.08 -18.54 4.88
C TRP A 338 -5.61 -19.27 3.64
N SER A 339 -6.77 -18.84 3.14
CA SER A 339 -7.36 -19.37 1.91
C SER A 339 -6.44 -19.18 0.70
N ARG A 340 -5.82 -18.00 0.55
CA ARG A 340 -4.88 -17.71 -0.54
C ARG A 340 -3.59 -18.51 -0.42
N ILE A 341 -2.99 -18.58 0.77
CA ILE A 341 -1.76 -19.37 1.00
C ILE A 341 -1.96 -20.83 0.60
N LEU A 342 -3.06 -21.43 1.03
CA LEU A 342 -3.39 -22.83 0.71
C LEU A 342 -3.68 -23.01 -0.78
N HIS A 343 -4.45 -22.10 -1.38
CA HIS A 343 -4.72 -22.11 -2.81
C HIS A 343 -3.43 -22.06 -3.64
N LEU A 344 -2.53 -21.12 -3.35
CA LEU A 344 -1.27 -20.96 -4.06
C LEU A 344 -0.34 -22.18 -3.84
N SER A 345 -0.32 -22.73 -2.62
CA SER A 345 0.50 -23.91 -2.29
C SER A 345 0.06 -25.18 -3.01
N LEU A 346 -1.25 -25.38 -3.14
CA LEU A 346 -1.80 -26.54 -3.84
C LEU A 346 -1.70 -26.38 -5.35
N SER A 347 -1.94 -25.18 -5.88
CA SER A 347 -1.89 -24.91 -7.32
C SER A 347 -0.50 -25.13 -7.92
N ASN A 348 0.57 -24.81 -7.19
CA ASN A 348 1.95 -25.00 -7.65
C ASN A 348 2.38 -26.48 -7.80
N MET A 349 1.66 -27.42 -7.16
CA MET A 349 2.07 -28.83 -7.07
C MET A 349 1.32 -29.74 -8.06
N LEU A 350 0.49 -29.18 -8.94
CA LEU A 350 -0.45 -29.94 -9.79
C LEU A 350 0.19 -30.70 -10.97
N ASN A 351 1.50 -30.94 -10.94
CA ASN A 351 2.20 -31.80 -11.91
C ASN A 351 2.34 -33.24 -11.36
N ASN A 352 1.43 -34.13 -11.80
CA ASN A 352 1.51 -35.59 -11.81
C ASN A 352 1.59 -36.41 -10.49
N ASN A 353 1.54 -35.83 -9.28
CA ASN A 353 1.59 -36.63 -8.05
C ASN A 353 0.50 -36.27 -7.00
N HIS A 354 -0.76 -36.15 -7.44
CA HIS A 354 -1.89 -35.75 -6.59
C HIS A 354 -2.23 -36.78 -5.48
N ALA A 355 -2.07 -38.08 -5.76
CA ALA A 355 -2.37 -39.14 -4.79
C ALA A 355 -1.41 -39.12 -3.59
N ASP A 356 -0.09 -39.02 -3.81
CA ASP A 356 0.90 -38.90 -2.73
C ASP A 356 0.69 -37.64 -1.88
N ILE A 357 0.29 -36.53 -2.50
CA ILE A 357 -0.05 -35.28 -1.80
C ILE A 357 -1.25 -35.49 -0.87
N LEU A 358 -2.34 -36.06 -1.39
CA LEU A 358 -3.54 -36.35 -0.61
C LEU A 358 -3.24 -37.28 0.57
N PHE A 359 -2.44 -38.32 0.34
CA PHE A 359 -2.00 -39.24 1.38
C PHE A 359 -1.18 -38.54 2.47
N LYS A 360 -0.16 -37.74 2.08
CA LYS A 360 0.68 -36.99 3.03
C LYS A 360 -0.11 -35.98 3.86
N ILE A 361 -1.08 -35.30 3.26
CA ILE A 361 -1.95 -34.37 4.00
C ILE A 361 -2.83 -35.14 4.98
N ASN A 362 -3.42 -36.26 4.56
CA ASN A 362 -4.25 -37.09 5.43
C ASN A 362 -3.47 -37.57 6.66
N ASP A 363 -2.24 -38.06 6.45
CA ASP A 363 -1.33 -38.45 7.52
C ASP A 363 -0.91 -37.29 8.43
N TRP A 364 -0.65 -36.12 7.85
CA TRP A 364 -0.34 -34.93 8.63
C TRP A 364 -1.54 -34.50 9.49
N MET A 365 -2.77 -34.53 8.97
CA MET A 365 -3.98 -34.24 9.75
C MET A 365 -4.15 -35.25 10.91
N LYS A 366 -3.79 -36.52 10.71
CA LYS A 366 -3.74 -37.53 11.80
C LYS A 366 -2.71 -37.15 12.86
N LYS A 367 -1.47 -36.83 12.46
CA LYS A 367 -0.34 -36.50 13.35
C LYS A 367 -0.54 -35.23 14.17
N VAL A 368 -1.09 -34.19 13.55
CA VAL A 368 -1.47 -32.92 14.21
C VAL A 368 -2.72 -33.09 15.10
N LYS A 369 -3.23 -34.32 15.20
CA LYS A 369 -4.30 -34.70 16.13
C LYS A 369 -5.63 -34.01 15.86
N HIS A 370 -6.02 -33.86 14.59
CA HIS A 370 -7.42 -33.52 14.23
C HIS A 370 -8.46 -34.58 14.66
N HIS A 371 -8.01 -35.74 15.13
CA HIS A 371 -8.82 -36.86 15.62
C HIS A 371 -9.79 -36.56 16.80
N ILE A 372 -9.75 -35.35 17.42
CA ILE A 372 -10.73 -34.86 18.42
C ILE A 372 -11.70 -33.84 17.75
N TYR A 373 -11.92 -33.98 16.45
CA TYR A 373 -12.88 -33.31 15.58
C TYR A 373 -13.62 -32.10 16.19
N ASN A 374 -13.07 -30.89 16.00
CA ASN A 374 -13.89 -29.69 16.10
C ASN A 374 -14.38 -29.34 14.69
N PRO A 375 -15.65 -29.63 14.34
CA PRO A 375 -16.18 -29.28 13.03
C PRO A 375 -16.08 -27.76 12.80
N THR A 376 -16.05 -26.93 13.85
CA THR A 376 -16.02 -25.45 13.75
C THR A 376 -14.64 -24.86 13.46
N ASP A 377 -13.58 -25.68 13.31
CA ASP A 377 -12.25 -25.16 12.97
C ASP A 377 -12.21 -24.59 11.54
N ILE A 378 -12.18 -23.27 11.46
CA ILE A 378 -12.19 -22.49 10.21
C ILE A 378 -10.99 -22.81 9.32
N PHE A 379 -9.82 -23.13 9.90
CA PHE A 379 -8.63 -23.43 9.09
C PHE A 379 -8.69 -24.81 8.47
N THR A 380 -9.18 -25.80 9.21
CA THR A 380 -9.49 -27.13 8.66
C THR A 380 -10.55 -27.04 7.57
N ILE A 381 -11.60 -26.23 7.77
CA ILE A 381 -12.63 -25.96 6.76
C ILE A 381 -11.98 -25.44 5.47
N ILE A 382 -11.13 -24.42 5.56
CA ILE A 382 -10.45 -23.83 4.40
C ILE A 382 -9.56 -24.85 3.71
N LEU A 383 -8.75 -25.61 4.47
CA LEU A 383 -7.84 -26.63 3.94
C LEU A 383 -8.59 -27.71 3.17
N VAL A 384 -9.58 -28.34 3.80
CA VAL A 384 -10.34 -29.43 3.16
C VAL A 384 -11.14 -28.90 1.97
N ASN A 385 -11.73 -27.70 2.07
CA ASN A 385 -12.41 -27.10 0.94
C ASN A 385 -11.47 -26.86 -0.24
N LYS A 386 -10.25 -26.34 -0.01
CA LYS A 386 -9.28 -26.11 -1.10
C LYS A 386 -8.74 -27.41 -1.69
N LEU A 387 -8.59 -28.46 -0.90
CA LEU A 387 -8.26 -29.80 -1.41
C LEU A 387 -9.39 -30.37 -2.26
N PHE A 388 -10.62 -30.18 -1.83
CA PHE A 388 -11.79 -30.62 -2.56
C PHE A 388 -11.89 -29.91 -3.93
N GLU A 389 -11.84 -28.58 -3.93
CA GLU A 389 -11.92 -27.74 -5.12
C GLU A 389 -10.76 -27.98 -6.11
N LEU A 390 -9.52 -27.97 -5.62
CA LEU A 390 -8.34 -27.92 -6.50
C LEU A 390 -7.78 -29.29 -6.85
N VAL A 391 -8.01 -30.30 -6.00
CA VAL A 391 -7.40 -31.62 -6.15
C VAL A 391 -8.45 -32.69 -6.40
N LEU A 392 -9.41 -32.87 -5.49
CA LEU A 392 -10.35 -34.00 -5.58
C LEU A 392 -11.30 -33.87 -6.77
N ILE A 393 -12.03 -32.76 -6.92
CA ILE A 393 -12.96 -32.59 -8.05
C ILE A 393 -12.21 -32.61 -9.39
N LYS A 394 -11.07 -31.93 -9.45
CA LYS A 394 -10.38 -31.68 -10.72
C LYS A 394 -9.63 -32.90 -11.27
N TYR A 395 -9.11 -33.77 -10.40
CA TYR A 395 -8.22 -34.86 -10.81
C TYR A 395 -8.74 -36.27 -10.47
N SER A 396 -9.76 -36.40 -9.62
CA SER A 396 -10.32 -37.72 -9.28
C SER A 396 -11.31 -38.15 -10.36
N LYS A 397 -10.82 -38.89 -11.37
CA LYS A 397 -11.68 -39.49 -12.41
C LYS A 397 -12.61 -40.58 -11.85
N SER A 398 -12.17 -41.27 -10.80
CA SER A 398 -12.96 -42.25 -10.06
C SER A 398 -12.48 -42.27 -8.62
N ILE A 399 -13.42 -42.37 -7.67
CA ILE A 399 -13.08 -42.47 -6.25
C ILE A 399 -12.32 -43.76 -5.92
N LEU A 400 -12.42 -44.78 -6.79
CA LEU A 400 -11.78 -46.08 -6.61
C LEU A 400 -10.25 -45.98 -6.72
N LEU A 401 -9.74 -44.93 -7.38
CA LEU A 401 -8.31 -44.69 -7.61
C LEU A 401 -7.71 -43.73 -6.57
N LEU A 402 -8.50 -43.29 -5.59
CA LEU A 402 -8.01 -42.41 -4.53
C LEU A 402 -7.33 -43.22 -3.42
N PRO A 403 -6.23 -42.70 -2.85
CA PRO A 403 -5.57 -43.32 -1.71
C PRO A 403 -6.44 -43.25 -0.46
N ASN A 404 -6.06 -43.97 0.60
CA ASN A 404 -6.72 -43.90 1.90
C ASN A 404 -6.61 -42.49 2.51
N ILE A 405 -7.62 -41.66 2.26
CA ILE A 405 -7.80 -40.31 2.80
C ILE A 405 -9.04 -40.18 3.69
N ASP A 406 -9.23 -41.20 4.52
CA ASP A 406 -10.34 -41.34 5.47
C ASP A 406 -10.66 -40.07 6.28
N ILE A 407 -9.66 -39.38 6.83
CA ILE A 407 -9.88 -38.18 7.64
C ILE A 407 -10.47 -37.05 6.80
N ILE A 408 -9.89 -36.82 5.60
CA ILE A 408 -10.35 -35.78 4.67
C ILE A 408 -11.79 -36.08 4.22
N MET A 409 -12.10 -37.33 3.88
CA MET A 409 -13.44 -37.71 3.43
C MET A 409 -14.50 -37.68 4.51
N ASN A 410 -14.20 -38.21 5.69
CA ASN A 410 -15.12 -38.14 6.82
C ASN A 410 -15.45 -36.68 7.15
N PHE A 411 -14.47 -35.78 7.00
CA PHE A 411 -14.71 -34.35 7.14
C PHE A 411 -15.64 -33.80 6.05
N ILE A 412 -15.40 -34.09 4.77
CA ILE A 412 -16.27 -33.67 3.66
C ILE A 412 -17.71 -34.17 3.87
N ILE A 413 -17.88 -35.43 4.27
CA ILE A 413 -19.19 -36.02 4.56
C ILE A 413 -19.86 -35.30 5.74
N SER A 414 -19.13 -35.05 6.84
CA SER A 414 -19.68 -34.32 8.00
C SER A 414 -20.06 -32.87 7.67
N MET A 415 -19.38 -32.24 6.71
CA MET A 415 -19.68 -30.88 6.27
C MET A 415 -20.97 -30.77 5.46
N ARG A 416 -21.34 -31.83 4.74
CA ARG A 416 -22.61 -31.93 4.02
C ARG A 416 -23.83 -31.69 4.92
N GLU A 417 -23.77 -32.22 6.14
CA GLU A 417 -24.85 -32.17 7.12
C GLU A 417 -24.94 -30.82 7.86
N ASN A 418 -23.94 -29.96 7.68
CA ASN A 418 -23.84 -28.69 8.38
C ASN A 418 -24.15 -27.51 7.44
N THR A 419 -25.40 -27.04 7.46
CA THR A 419 -25.93 -25.96 6.61
C THR A 419 -25.30 -24.57 6.86
N SER A 420 -24.46 -24.41 7.88
CA SER A 420 -23.90 -23.11 8.30
C SER A 420 -22.61 -22.69 7.60
N ARG A 421 -22.12 -23.42 6.57
CA ARG A 421 -20.70 -23.32 6.15
C ARG A 421 -20.42 -23.03 4.68
N ARG A 422 -19.23 -22.45 4.49
CA ARG A 422 -18.61 -21.87 3.27
C ARG A 422 -18.17 -22.89 2.21
N ILE A 423 -18.85 -24.02 2.08
CA ILE A 423 -18.51 -25.08 1.12
C ILE A 423 -19.71 -25.32 0.20
N ASP A 424 -19.45 -25.61 -1.07
CA ASP A 424 -20.49 -25.93 -2.05
C ASP A 424 -21.05 -27.34 -1.79
N VAL A 425 -22.16 -27.39 -1.06
CA VAL A 425 -22.87 -28.64 -0.71
C VAL A 425 -23.34 -29.38 -1.96
N GLN A 426 -23.70 -28.68 -3.03
CA GLN A 426 -24.13 -29.32 -4.28
C GLN A 426 -22.96 -30.05 -4.94
N GLN A 427 -21.77 -29.44 -4.97
CA GLN A 427 -20.56 -30.12 -5.46
C GLN A 427 -20.20 -31.34 -4.61
N ILE A 428 -20.29 -31.24 -3.28
CA ILE A 428 -20.09 -32.38 -2.38
C ILE A 428 -21.08 -33.50 -2.69
N ASN A 429 -22.37 -33.17 -2.81
CA ASN A 429 -23.41 -34.16 -3.11
C ASN A 429 -23.16 -34.85 -4.44
N ASN A 430 -22.81 -34.09 -5.50
CA ASN A 430 -22.49 -34.66 -6.79
C ASN A 430 -21.27 -35.59 -6.73
N PHE A 431 -20.22 -35.17 -6.04
CA PHE A 431 -19.03 -36.00 -5.83
C PHE A 431 -19.36 -37.29 -5.07
N ILE A 432 -20.18 -37.21 -4.02
CA ILE A 432 -20.62 -38.37 -3.23
C ILE A 432 -21.48 -39.31 -4.08
N SER A 433 -22.46 -38.78 -4.81
CA SER A 433 -23.35 -39.59 -5.67
C SER A 433 -22.58 -40.34 -6.75
N ASN A 434 -21.65 -39.65 -7.44
CA ASN A 434 -20.77 -40.29 -8.42
C ASN A 434 -19.89 -41.36 -7.73
N GLY A 435 -19.42 -41.09 -6.52
CA GLY A 435 -18.68 -42.06 -5.72
C GLY A 435 -19.50 -43.31 -5.40
N LEU A 436 -20.75 -43.12 -4.95
CA LEU A 436 -21.67 -44.21 -4.65
C LEU A 436 -21.95 -45.05 -5.89
N GLU A 437 -22.19 -44.43 -7.06
CA GLU A 437 -22.38 -45.15 -8.32
C GLU A 437 -21.18 -46.04 -8.67
N ASN A 438 -19.95 -45.52 -8.55
CA ASN A 438 -18.73 -46.31 -8.74
C ASN A 438 -18.67 -47.52 -7.78
N VAL A 439 -19.12 -47.35 -6.53
CA VAL A 439 -19.12 -48.44 -5.54
C VAL A 439 -20.25 -49.44 -5.85
N TYR A 440 -21.41 -48.99 -6.28
CA TYR A 440 -22.51 -49.85 -6.75
C TYR A 440 -22.06 -50.69 -7.95
N GLU A 441 -21.38 -50.12 -8.95
CA GLU A 441 -20.85 -50.87 -10.10
C GLU A 441 -19.89 -51.98 -9.69
N VAL A 442 -19.06 -51.72 -8.68
CA VAL A 442 -18.17 -52.72 -8.08
C VAL A 442 -18.97 -53.81 -7.37
N PHE A 443 -19.92 -53.47 -6.49
CA PHE A 443 -20.71 -54.50 -5.81
C PHE A 443 -21.57 -55.34 -6.78
N HIS A 444 -22.00 -54.76 -7.90
CA HIS A 444 -22.71 -55.47 -8.96
C HIS A 444 -21.81 -56.23 -9.94
N LEU A 445 -20.52 -56.39 -9.64
CA LEU A 445 -19.56 -57.11 -10.49
C LEU A 445 -19.45 -56.59 -11.94
N LYS A 446 -19.87 -55.35 -12.20
CA LYS A 446 -19.82 -54.71 -13.53
C LYS A 446 -18.40 -54.23 -13.88
N SER A 447 -17.48 -54.24 -12.92
CA SER A 447 -16.10 -53.77 -13.04
C SER A 447 -15.06 -54.91 -13.00
N LYS A 448 -13.83 -54.65 -13.48
CA LYS A 448 -12.77 -55.67 -13.65
C LYS A 448 -12.32 -56.29 -12.32
N CYS A 449 -12.06 -57.61 -12.28
CA CYS A 449 -11.61 -58.37 -11.09
C CYS A 449 -10.40 -57.78 -10.34
N SER A 450 -9.52 -57.02 -11.00
CA SER A 450 -8.37 -56.37 -10.35
C SER A 450 -8.78 -55.30 -9.35
N LEU A 451 -9.89 -54.58 -9.61
CA LEU A 451 -10.38 -53.53 -8.72
C LEU A 451 -10.71 -54.07 -7.33
N TYR A 452 -11.29 -55.28 -7.23
CA TYR A 452 -11.69 -55.91 -5.95
C TYR A 452 -10.52 -56.17 -5.01
N ARG A 453 -9.33 -56.46 -5.55
CA ARG A 453 -8.13 -56.69 -4.75
C ARG A 453 -7.60 -55.37 -4.18
N ASP A 454 -7.75 -54.27 -4.91
CA ASP A 454 -7.32 -52.94 -4.47
C ASP A 454 -8.30 -52.33 -3.42
N LEU A 455 -9.53 -52.85 -3.31
CA LEU A 455 -10.52 -52.42 -2.29
C LEU A 455 -10.16 -52.87 -0.87
N SER A 456 -9.44 -53.98 -0.72
CA SER A 456 -9.28 -54.67 0.58
C SER A 456 -8.18 -54.07 1.45
N THR A 457 -7.21 -53.39 0.83
CA THR A 457 -6.06 -52.77 1.49
C THR A 457 -5.91 -51.32 1.04
N ASP A 458 -6.20 -50.37 1.94
CA ASP A 458 -5.92 -48.93 1.79
C ASP A 458 -6.78 -48.12 0.79
N SER A 459 -8.09 -48.39 0.74
CA SER A 459 -9.03 -47.60 -0.07
C SER A 459 -9.95 -46.67 0.76
N ILE A 460 -10.28 -45.52 0.17
CA ILE A 460 -11.24 -44.51 0.64
C ILE A 460 -12.69 -45.02 0.73
N ILE A 461 -12.98 -46.17 0.10
CA ILE A 461 -14.34 -46.71 -0.07
C ILE A 461 -15.01 -47.00 1.27
N ARG A 462 -14.23 -47.27 2.31
CA ARG A 462 -14.74 -47.44 3.67
C ARG A 462 -15.55 -46.23 4.17
N CYS A 463 -15.25 -45.02 3.69
CA CYS A 463 -16.00 -43.80 4.01
C CYS A 463 -17.37 -43.74 3.32
N PHE A 464 -17.56 -44.48 2.22
CA PHE A 464 -18.82 -44.51 1.47
C PHE A 464 -19.75 -45.64 1.91
N LEU A 465 -19.22 -46.71 2.51
CA LEU A 465 -20.02 -47.85 2.99
C LEU A 465 -21.19 -47.46 3.91
N PRO A 466 -21.04 -46.53 4.88
CA PRO A 466 -22.16 -46.13 5.73
C PRO A 466 -23.27 -45.37 4.98
N LEU A 467 -22.99 -44.88 3.76
CA LEU A 467 -23.93 -44.12 2.93
C LEU A 467 -24.68 -45.01 1.92
N ILE A 468 -24.37 -46.31 1.89
CA ILE A 468 -24.94 -47.28 0.95
C ILE A 468 -26.06 -48.05 1.62
N ASP A 469 -27.16 -48.24 0.89
CA ASP A 469 -28.21 -49.18 1.28
C ASP A 469 -27.81 -50.61 0.89
N LEU A 470 -27.22 -51.33 1.82
CA LEU A 470 -26.78 -52.71 1.62
C LEU A 470 -27.94 -53.66 1.30
N HIS A 471 -29.15 -53.40 1.79
CA HIS A 471 -30.32 -54.23 1.48
C HIS A 471 -30.74 -54.09 0.02
N LEU A 472 -30.70 -52.86 -0.50
CA LEU A 472 -30.99 -52.57 -1.91
C LEU A 472 -29.98 -53.27 -2.85
N ILE A 473 -28.69 -53.25 -2.50
CA ILE A 473 -27.64 -53.94 -3.29
C ILE A 473 -27.86 -55.45 -3.29
N LEU A 474 -27.98 -56.05 -2.10
CA LEU A 474 -28.12 -57.50 -1.97
C LEU A 474 -29.38 -58.01 -2.69
N GLY A 475 -30.46 -57.23 -2.70
CA GLY A 475 -31.69 -57.56 -3.41
C GLY A 475 -31.65 -57.37 -4.94
N SER A 476 -30.64 -56.70 -5.49
CA SER A 476 -30.52 -56.40 -6.93
C SER A 476 -29.39 -57.17 -7.65
N VAL A 477 -28.68 -58.03 -6.91
CA VAL A 477 -27.73 -59.01 -7.44
C VAL A 477 -28.51 -60.18 -8.04
N ASP A 478 -28.45 -60.39 -9.36
CA ASP A 478 -29.06 -61.54 -10.03
C ASP A 478 -28.25 -62.82 -9.75
N PRO A 479 -28.71 -63.77 -8.91
CA PRO A 479 -27.91 -64.94 -8.54
C PRO A 479 -27.54 -65.82 -9.74
N GLN A 480 -28.27 -65.75 -10.85
CA GLN A 480 -28.07 -66.60 -12.03
C GLN A 480 -26.98 -66.09 -12.98
N GLN A 481 -26.70 -64.78 -12.97
CA GLN A 481 -25.52 -64.22 -13.66
C GLN A 481 -24.23 -64.42 -12.86
N TYR A 482 -24.35 -64.87 -11.61
CA TYR A 482 -23.26 -64.99 -10.67
C TYR A 482 -22.84 -66.45 -10.53
N LYS A 483 -21.88 -66.87 -11.36
CA LYS A 483 -20.98 -67.95 -10.97
C LYS A 483 -19.77 -67.32 -10.29
N PHE A 484 -19.84 -67.12 -8.97
CA PHE A 484 -18.60 -67.24 -8.20
C PHE A 484 -17.99 -68.59 -8.58
N PRO A 485 -16.66 -68.70 -8.77
CA PRO A 485 -16.04 -70.02 -8.72
C PRO A 485 -16.40 -70.58 -7.35
N LEU A 486 -17.41 -71.46 -7.32
CA LEU A 486 -17.77 -72.21 -6.14
C LEU A 486 -16.46 -72.84 -5.64
N THR A 487 -16.22 -72.66 -4.35
CA THR A 487 -15.11 -73.22 -3.57
C THR A 487 -13.77 -72.46 -3.66
N ASN A 488 -13.57 -71.54 -2.74
CA ASN A 488 -12.53 -71.69 -1.71
C ASN A 488 -12.87 -70.81 -0.51
N ALA A 489 -12.59 -71.30 0.70
CA ALA A 489 -13.00 -70.79 2.01
C ALA A 489 -12.48 -69.38 2.41
N ASN A 490 -12.08 -68.55 1.44
CA ASN A 490 -11.36 -67.29 1.65
C ASN A 490 -12.14 -66.03 1.25
N ILE A 491 -13.44 -66.09 0.96
CA ILE A 491 -14.23 -64.88 0.70
C ILE A 491 -14.32 -63.99 1.94
N ASP A 492 -14.40 -64.56 3.14
CA ASP A 492 -14.27 -63.81 4.41
C ASP A 492 -12.90 -63.08 4.53
N GLY A 493 -11.90 -63.45 3.71
CA GLY A 493 -10.58 -62.82 3.67
C GLY A 493 -10.41 -61.70 2.64
N ILE A 494 -11.30 -61.58 1.63
CA ILE A 494 -11.13 -60.58 0.55
C ILE A 494 -11.85 -59.28 0.89
N VAL A 495 -12.92 -59.32 1.68
CA VAL A 495 -13.57 -58.10 2.17
C VAL A 495 -14.04 -58.33 3.60
N ALA A 496 -13.22 -57.94 4.59
CA ALA A 496 -13.68 -57.83 5.97
C ALA A 496 -14.58 -56.59 6.10
N LEU A 497 -15.76 -56.63 5.47
CA LEU A 497 -16.87 -55.74 5.80
C LEU A 497 -17.41 -56.18 7.17
N PRO A 498 -17.60 -55.26 8.13
CA PRO A 498 -18.29 -55.61 9.36
C PRO A 498 -19.70 -56.12 8.99
N LYS A 499 -19.98 -57.39 9.30
CA LYS A 499 -21.30 -58.00 9.08
C LYS A 499 -22.34 -57.18 9.85
N PRO A 500 -23.38 -56.63 9.19
CA PRO A 500 -24.51 -56.04 9.89
C PRO A 500 -25.12 -57.13 10.79
N LYS A 501 -25.41 -56.79 12.05
CA LYS A 501 -25.90 -57.77 13.03
C LYS A 501 -27.28 -58.35 12.69
N ASP A 502 -27.96 -57.75 11.71
CA ASP A 502 -29.39 -57.94 11.47
C ASP A 502 -29.70 -58.63 10.14
N ILE A 503 -28.69 -59.15 9.42
CA ILE A 503 -28.89 -59.87 8.15
C ILE A 503 -28.54 -61.34 8.32
N ASP A 504 -29.57 -62.18 8.43
CA ASP A 504 -29.44 -63.64 8.40
C ASP A 504 -29.42 -64.11 6.94
N ILE A 505 -28.27 -64.65 6.52
CA ILE A 505 -27.99 -65.07 5.14
C ILE A 505 -28.37 -66.54 4.90
N THR A 506 -29.01 -67.21 5.86
CA THR A 506 -29.38 -68.63 5.73
C THR A 506 -30.58 -68.89 4.80
N ASN A 507 -31.25 -67.85 4.30
CA ASN A 507 -32.43 -67.98 3.44
C ASN A 507 -32.25 -67.40 2.01
N ILE A 508 -31.02 -67.37 1.49
CA ILE A 508 -30.76 -67.09 0.06
C ILE A 508 -30.40 -68.38 -0.67
#